data_AF-A0A0L8HBR5-F1
#
_entry.id   AF-A0A0L8HBR5-F1
#
_cell.length_a   1.000
_cell.length_b   1.000
_cell.length_c   1.000
_cell.angle_alpha   90.00
_cell.angle_beta   90.00
_cell.angle_gamma   90.00
#
_symmetry.space_group_name_H-M   'P 1'
#
loop_
_entity.id
_entity.type
_entity.pdbx_description
1 polymer ?
#
loop_
_entity_poly.entity_id
_entity_poly.type
_entity_poly.pdbx_seq_one_letter_code
_entity_poly.pdbx_strand_id
1 'polypeptide(L)'
;ISYCIITILAVMKRSKWPDDFQIAKSGGFVNPNLDSTVQIRNPATPHISILLNNLFGLLRTLSALWLPENLKLRHPDFCNAYDLQEVDKLAVLGIQPPYIDNTDSTISKQPVERMQNFIGNIHDNGYHILGNAGLCLGYEFYAHPELSSLLLNYVLINLNNIPDYRLRPIIRVFMKPYVQHCPREYFVTAVLPLLSKLCPYMYQVSK
;
A
#
# COMPACT_ATOMS: atom_id res chain seq x y z
N ILE A 1 1.03 9.57 12.65
CA ILE A 1 1.20 8.70 11.46
C ILE A 1 -0.11 7.99 11.11
N SER A 2 -0.69 7.17 12.02
CA SER A 2 -1.90 6.39 11.73
C SER A 2 -3.07 7.24 11.23
N TYR A 3 -3.36 8.38 11.89
CA TYR A 3 -4.40 9.32 11.44
C TYR A 3 -4.17 9.79 10.00
N CYS A 4 -2.96 10.24 9.66
CA CYS A 4 -2.64 10.73 8.32
C CYS A 4 -2.84 9.65 7.26
N ILE A 5 -2.36 8.44 7.51
CA ILE A 5 -2.50 7.32 6.57
C ILE A 5 -3.96 6.94 6.36
N ILE A 6 -4.74 6.86 7.44
CA ILE A 6 -6.17 6.54 7.35
C ILE A 6 -6.92 7.63 6.57
N THR A 7 -6.61 8.90 6.83
CA THR A 7 -7.21 10.04 6.11
C THR A 7 -6.86 10.01 4.63
N ILE A 8 -5.59 9.81 4.26
CA ILE A 8 -5.16 9.68 2.86
C ILE A 8 -5.93 8.55 2.18
N LEU A 9 -5.98 7.37 2.82
CA LEU A 9 -6.67 6.21 2.28
C LEU A 9 -8.18 6.45 2.12
N ALA A 10 -8.82 7.09 3.11
CA ALA A 10 -10.24 7.41 3.06
C ALA A 10 -10.57 8.39 1.93
N VAL A 11 -9.76 9.44 1.76
CA VAL A 11 -9.91 10.40 0.66
C VAL A 11 -9.75 9.69 -0.68
N MET A 12 -8.73 8.86 -0.86
CA MET A 12 -8.51 8.15 -2.12
C MET A 12 -9.61 7.14 -2.46
N LYS A 13 -10.18 6.48 -1.45
CA LYS A 13 -11.28 5.52 -1.65
C LYS A 13 -12.62 6.17 -1.97
N ARG A 14 -12.84 7.41 -1.54
CA ARG A 14 -14.16 8.06 -1.58
C ARG A 14 -14.23 9.23 -2.55
N SER A 15 -13.11 9.85 -2.87
CA SER A 15 -13.05 10.93 -3.85
C SER A 15 -13.23 10.37 -5.26
N LYS A 16 -14.28 10.81 -5.95
CA LYS A 16 -14.61 10.38 -7.31
C LYS A 16 -15.25 11.54 -8.08
N TRP A 17 -15.03 11.56 -9.39
CA TRP A 17 -15.81 12.40 -10.30
C TRP A 17 -17.22 11.83 -10.53
N PRO A 18 -18.17 12.64 -11.01
CA PRO A 18 -19.51 12.17 -11.38
C PRO A 18 -19.47 11.07 -12.45
N ASP A 19 -20.36 10.06 -12.34
CA ASP A 19 -20.42 8.96 -13.32
C ASP A 19 -20.94 9.41 -14.69
N ASP A 20 -21.79 10.44 -14.73
CA ASP A 20 -22.28 11.04 -15.97
C ASP A 20 -21.18 11.91 -16.61
N PHE A 21 -20.85 11.57 -17.85
CA PHE A 21 -19.81 12.25 -18.62
C PHE A 21 -20.08 13.74 -18.86
N GLN A 22 -21.32 14.12 -19.15
CA GLN A 22 -21.68 15.52 -19.37
C GLN A 22 -21.58 16.31 -18.08
N ILE A 23 -22.00 15.74 -16.95
CA ILE A 23 -21.84 16.36 -15.63
C ILE A 23 -20.35 16.49 -15.28
N ALA A 24 -19.55 15.45 -15.52
CA ALA A 24 -18.12 15.49 -15.30
C ALA A 24 -17.42 16.55 -16.17
N LYS A 25 -17.85 16.68 -17.43
CA LYS A 25 -17.35 17.70 -18.36
C LYS A 25 -17.74 19.10 -17.92
N SER A 26 -19.01 19.34 -17.59
CA SER A 26 -19.47 20.65 -17.09
C SER A 26 -18.84 21.01 -15.75
N GLY A 27 -18.52 20.01 -14.93
CA GLY A 27 -17.83 20.17 -13.64
C GLY A 27 -16.31 20.35 -13.76
N GLY A 28 -15.74 20.35 -14.97
CA GLY A 28 -14.31 20.58 -15.18
C GLY A 28 -13.40 19.39 -14.82
N PHE A 29 -13.96 18.19 -14.67
CA PHE A 29 -13.17 16.98 -14.38
C PHE A 29 -12.51 16.39 -15.63
N VAL A 30 -13.02 16.72 -16.82
CA VAL A 30 -12.51 16.21 -18.10
C VAL A 30 -11.40 17.13 -18.61
N ASN A 31 -10.21 16.57 -18.88
CA ASN A 31 -9.11 17.30 -19.49
C ASN A 31 -9.26 17.28 -21.04
N PRO A 32 -9.45 18.43 -21.70
CA PRO A 32 -9.67 18.49 -23.15
C PRO A 32 -8.40 18.36 -24.00
N ASN A 33 -7.21 18.38 -23.38
CA ASN A 33 -5.94 18.69 -24.06
C ASN A 33 -5.03 17.49 -24.39
N LEU A 34 -5.49 16.23 -24.29
CA LEU A 34 -4.69 15.08 -24.73
C LEU A 34 -5.34 14.37 -25.91
N ASP A 35 -4.55 14.16 -26.96
CA ASP A 35 -4.96 13.54 -28.22
C ASP A 35 -5.66 12.20 -27.98
N SER A 36 -6.91 12.11 -28.44
CA SER A 36 -7.73 10.90 -28.61
C SER A 36 -8.23 10.13 -27.37
N THR A 37 -7.71 10.37 -26.16
CA THR A 37 -8.24 9.71 -24.94
C THR A 37 -8.80 10.72 -23.95
N VAL A 38 -10.09 10.58 -23.61
CA VAL A 38 -10.70 11.41 -22.58
C VAL A 38 -10.13 11.02 -21.21
N GLN A 39 -9.34 11.92 -20.63
CA GLN A 39 -8.80 11.75 -19.29
C GLN A 39 -9.66 12.50 -18.28
N ILE A 40 -10.15 11.77 -17.28
CA ILE A 40 -10.89 12.33 -16.17
C ILE A 40 -9.96 12.46 -14.96
N ARG A 41 -9.92 13.65 -14.37
CA ARG A 41 -9.09 13.96 -13.20
C ARG A 41 -9.91 13.82 -11.92
N ASN A 42 -9.28 13.25 -10.90
CA ASN A 42 -9.83 13.23 -9.57
C ASN A 42 -9.49 14.54 -8.85
N PRO A 43 -10.45 15.19 -8.16
CA PRO A 43 -10.17 16.42 -7.42
C PRO A 43 -9.15 16.23 -6.29
N ALA A 44 -8.99 15.00 -5.79
CA ALA A 44 -8.00 14.69 -4.77
C ALA A 44 -6.56 14.62 -5.31
N THR A 45 -6.36 14.46 -6.63
CA THR A 45 -5.03 14.22 -7.21
C THR A 45 -3.96 15.23 -6.79
N PRO A 46 -4.15 16.56 -6.91
CA PRO A 46 -3.11 17.53 -6.52
C PRO A 46 -2.73 17.44 -5.03
N HIS A 47 -3.69 17.08 -4.17
CA HIS A 47 -3.47 16.97 -2.73
C HIS A 47 -2.81 15.64 -2.33
N ILE A 48 -3.11 14.55 -3.02
CA ILE A 48 -2.55 13.24 -2.73
C ILE A 48 -1.16 13.08 -3.32
N SER A 49 -0.90 13.61 -4.53
CA SER A 49 0.39 13.47 -5.21
C SER A 49 1.55 14.02 -4.38
N ILE A 50 1.36 15.13 -3.66
CA ILE A 50 2.38 15.70 -2.77
C ILE A 50 2.67 14.84 -1.53
N LEU A 51 1.71 14.00 -1.11
CA LEU A 51 1.84 13.13 0.06
C LEU A 51 2.52 11.81 -0.28
N LEU A 52 2.53 11.40 -1.56
CA LEU A 52 3.13 10.14 -1.99
C LEU A 52 4.63 10.05 -1.70
N ASN A 53 5.37 11.15 -1.80
CA ASN A 53 6.80 11.15 -1.49
C ASN A 53 7.07 10.76 -0.03
N ASN A 54 6.28 11.30 0.90
CA ASN A 54 6.36 10.94 2.32
C ASN A 54 5.92 9.50 2.57
N LEU A 55 4.93 9.01 1.82
CA LEU A 55 4.51 7.62 1.88
C LEU A 55 5.61 6.67 1.40
N PHE A 56 6.29 6.98 0.29
CA PHE A 56 7.42 6.17 -0.19
C PHE A 56 8.55 6.13 0.84
N GLY A 57 8.87 7.28 1.46
CA GLY A 57 9.81 7.33 2.57
C GLY A 57 9.40 6.42 3.72
N LEU A 58 8.14 6.49 4.15
CA LEU A 58 7.62 5.64 5.20
C LEU A 58 7.69 4.14 4.85
N LEU A 59 7.24 3.74 3.65
CA LEU A 59 7.27 2.35 3.21
C LEU A 59 8.70 1.82 3.16
N ARG A 60 9.65 2.62 2.67
CA ARG A 60 11.07 2.27 2.70
C ARG A 60 11.57 2.06 4.12
N THR A 61 11.19 2.93 5.06
CA THR A 61 11.53 2.76 6.47
C THR A 61 10.93 1.48 7.03
N LEU A 62 9.65 1.18 6.77
CA LEU A 62 8.99 -0.04 7.23
C LEU A 62 9.68 -1.30 6.69
N SER A 63 10.05 -1.31 5.41
CA SER A 63 10.83 -2.40 4.81
C SER A 63 12.21 -2.53 5.47
N ALA A 64 12.87 -1.41 5.79
CA ALA A 64 14.16 -1.41 6.46
C ALA A 64 14.08 -1.95 7.90
N LEU A 65 12.94 -1.88 8.59
CA LEU A 65 12.82 -2.45 9.93
C LEU A 65 13.05 -3.97 9.96
N TRP A 66 12.90 -4.65 8.82
CA TRP A 66 13.14 -6.08 8.67
C TRP A 66 14.60 -6.46 8.44
N LEU A 67 15.48 -5.47 8.26
CA LEU A 67 16.91 -5.74 8.12
C LEU A 67 17.50 -6.30 9.43
N PRO A 68 18.34 -7.35 9.38
CA PRO A 68 18.89 -7.99 10.58
C PRO A 68 19.55 -7.03 11.58
N GLU A 69 20.24 -6.01 11.09
CA GLU A 69 20.85 -4.95 11.89
C GLU A 69 19.82 -4.10 12.63
N ASN A 70 18.66 -3.82 12.02
CA ASN A 70 17.60 -3.02 12.63
C ASN A 70 16.74 -3.85 13.59
N LEU A 71 16.55 -5.13 13.31
CA LEU A 71 15.87 -6.07 14.20
C LEU A 71 16.57 -6.17 15.58
N LYS A 72 17.90 -6.00 15.61
CA LYS A 72 18.73 -6.02 16.84
C LYS A 72 18.63 -4.75 17.68
N LEU A 73 18.18 -3.63 17.10
CA LEU A 73 18.04 -2.36 17.82
C LEU A 73 16.78 -2.28 18.69
N ARG A 74 15.93 -3.31 18.65
CA ARG A 74 14.69 -3.35 19.41
C ARG A 74 14.95 -3.66 20.88
N HIS A 75 14.12 -3.09 21.73
CA HIS A 75 14.05 -3.49 23.12
C HIS A 75 13.57 -4.96 23.21
N PRO A 76 14.13 -5.80 24.11
CA PRO A 76 13.74 -7.20 24.27
C PRO A 76 12.22 -7.41 24.41
N ASP A 77 11.55 -6.54 25.18
CA ASP A 77 10.09 -6.60 25.40
C ASP A 77 9.24 -6.36 24.13
N PHE A 78 9.85 -5.83 23.06
CA PHE A 78 9.20 -5.53 21.79
C PHE A 78 9.66 -6.44 20.64
N CYS A 79 10.42 -7.51 20.92
CA CYS A 79 10.83 -8.47 19.89
C CYS A 79 9.62 -9.03 19.12
N ASN A 80 8.56 -9.40 19.85
CA ASN A 80 7.35 -9.98 19.28
C ASN A 80 6.41 -8.96 18.64
N ALA A 81 6.70 -7.65 18.74
CA ALA A 81 5.87 -6.61 18.13
C ALA A 81 5.87 -6.68 16.60
N TYR A 82 6.80 -7.42 16.02
CA TYR A 82 6.92 -7.55 14.57
C TYR A 82 6.12 -8.73 14.06
N ASP A 83 5.92 -9.76 14.88
CA ASP A 83 5.36 -11.04 14.50
C ASP A 83 3.93 -10.94 13.96
N LEU A 84 3.44 -12.04 13.39
CA LEU A 84 2.03 -12.19 13.05
C LEU A 84 1.18 -12.19 14.34
N GLN A 85 0.03 -11.50 14.33
CA GLN A 85 -0.86 -11.48 15.50
C GLN A 85 -1.42 -12.86 15.76
N GLU A 86 -1.69 -13.17 17.04
CA GLU A 86 -2.22 -14.48 17.40
C GLU A 86 -3.57 -14.77 16.73
N VAL A 87 -4.44 -13.76 16.63
CA VAL A 87 -5.70 -13.87 15.89
C VAL A 87 -5.49 -14.22 14.42
N ASP A 88 -4.46 -13.66 13.78
CA ASP A 88 -4.14 -13.93 12.38
C ASP A 88 -3.50 -15.31 12.21
N LYS A 89 -2.68 -15.76 13.17
CA LYS A 89 -2.15 -17.14 13.19
C LYS A 89 -3.28 -18.15 13.27
N LEU A 90 -4.20 -17.96 14.21
CA LEU A 90 -5.38 -18.83 14.37
C LEU A 90 -6.24 -18.83 13.10
N ALA A 91 -6.46 -17.66 12.50
CA ALA A 91 -7.19 -17.54 11.24
C ALA A 91 -6.53 -18.31 10.08
N VAL A 92 -5.19 -18.25 9.96
CA VAL A 92 -4.44 -19.03 8.96
C VAL A 92 -4.53 -20.54 9.24
N LEU A 93 -4.55 -20.94 10.51
CA LEU A 93 -4.71 -22.33 10.93
C LEU A 93 -6.16 -22.84 10.86
N GLY A 94 -7.13 -21.98 10.51
CA GLY A 94 -8.56 -22.33 10.50
C GLY A 94 -9.15 -22.54 11.90
N ILE A 95 -8.47 -22.07 12.94
CA ILE A 95 -8.91 -22.17 14.33
C ILE A 95 -9.74 -20.94 14.67
N GLN A 96 -10.96 -21.13 15.18
CA GLN A 96 -11.75 -19.99 15.65
C GLN A 96 -11.10 -19.37 16.89
N PRO A 97 -10.87 -18.05 16.90
CA PRO A 97 -10.34 -17.38 18.07
C PRO A 97 -11.33 -17.52 19.23
N PRO A 98 -10.84 -17.62 20.48
CA PRO A 98 -11.71 -17.70 21.64
C PRO A 98 -12.64 -16.48 21.69
N TYR A 99 -13.90 -16.70 22.07
CA TYR A 99 -14.86 -15.61 22.25
C TYR A 99 -14.35 -14.67 23.35
N ILE A 100 -14.11 -13.41 23.00
CA ILE A 100 -13.74 -12.36 23.94
C ILE A 100 -15.00 -11.57 24.27
N ASP A 101 -15.41 -11.56 25.53
CA ASP A 101 -16.53 -10.74 25.98
C ASP A 101 -16.10 -9.26 25.98
N ASN A 102 -16.74 -8.45 25.13
CA ASN A 102 -16.38 -7.04 24.93
C ASN A 102 -16.83 -6.14 26.10
N THR A 103 -17.57 -6.67 27.08
CA THR A 103 -18.00 -5.91 28.26
C THR A 103 -16.86 -5.67 29.27
N ASP A 104 -15.78 -6.46 29.20
CA ASP A 104 -14.56 -6.31 30.01
C ASP A 104 -13.40 -5.64 29.23
N SER A 105 -13.65 -5.12 28.03
CA SER A 105 -12.59 -4.71 27.10
C SER A 105 -11.91 -3.40 27.50
N THR A 106 -10.94 -3.48 28.40
CA THR A 106 -9.79 -2.58 28.38
C THR A 106 -9.01 -2.82 27.08
N ILE A 107 -9.31 -2.04 26.05
CA ILE A 107 -8.67 -1.98 24.73
C ILE A 107 -7.16 -2.30 24.83
N SER A 108 -6.77 -3.47 24.29
CA SER A 108 -5.40 -4.05 24.19
C SER A 108 -4.46 -3.63 25.33
N LYS A 109 -4.45 -4.37 26.45
CA LYS A 109 -3.67 -3.99 27.65
C LYS A 109 -2.15 -4.05 27.44
N GLN A 110 -1.64 -4.86 26.52
CA GLN A 110 -0.20 -5.08 26.40
C GLN A 110 0.44 -4.12 25.38
N PRO A 111 1.47 -3.34 25.77
CA PRO A 111 2.18 -2.43 24.86
C PRO A 111 2.72 -3.10 23.59
N VAL A 112 3.15 -4.37 23.69
CA VAL A 112 3.66 -5.15 22.55
C VAL A 112 2.57 -5.43 21.51
N GLU A 113 1.36 -5.78 21.92
CA GLU A 113 0.21 -5.98 21.02
C GLU A 113 -0.21 -4.68 20.35
N ARG A 114 -0.18 -3.55 21.09
CA ARG A 114 -0.46 -2.23 20.50
C ARG A 114 0.55 -1.88 19.42
N MET A 115 1.84 -2.17 19.66
CA MET A 115 2.88 -1.95 18.66
C MET A 115 2.72 -2.87 17.45
N GLN A 116 2.38 -4.15 17.69
CA GLN A 116 2.10 -5.11 16.63
C GLN A 116 0.93 -4.69 15.74
N ASN A 117 -0.16 -4.23 16.35
CA ASN A 117 -1.29 -3.60 15.67
C ASN A 117 -0.88 -2.36 14.88
N PHE A 118 -0.06 -1.49 15.47
CA PHE A 118 0.39 -0.27 14.85
C PHE A 118 1.23 -0.54 13.59
N ILE A 119 2.26 -1.39 13.69
CA ILE A 119 3.13 -1.78 12.57
C ILE A 119 2.32 -2.54 11.51
N GLY A 120 1.46 -3.47 11.96
CA GLY A 120 0.36 -4.11 11.23
C GLY A 120 -0.36 -3.15 10.28
N ASN A 121 -1.12 -2.26 10.89
CA ASN A 121 -2.03 -1.35 10.22
C ASN A 121 -1.29 -0.33 9.34
N ILE A 122 -0.16 0.20 9.76
CA ILE A 122 0.57 1.20 8.97
C ILE A 122 1.13 0.59 7.68
N HIS A 123 1.70 -0.62 7.78
CA HIS A 123 2.15 -1.37 6.63
C HIS A 123 0.99 -1.62 5.65
N ASP A 124 -0.09 -2.22 6.13
CA ASP A 124 -1.19 -2.63 5.26
C ASP A 124 -1.91 -1.43 4.64
N ASN A 125 -2.17 -0.39 5.43
CA ASN A 125 -2.78 0.82 4.90
C ASN A 125 -1.86 1.55 3.91
N GLY A 126 -0.54 1.51 4.11
CA GLY A 126 0.42 2.08 3.16
C GLY A 126 0.35 1.41 1.78
N TYR A 127 0.29 0.07 1.74
CA TYR A 127 0.10 -0.67 0.50
C TYR A 127 -1.32 -0.53 -0.08
N HIS A 128 -2.34 -0.36 0.76
CA HIS A 128 -3.68 -0.01 0.29
C HIS A 128 -3.70 1.36 -0.39
N ILE A 129 -2.98 2.36 0.11
CA ILE A 129 -2.85 3.66 -0.54
C ILE A 129 -2.24 3.49 -1.93
N LEU A 130 -1.11 2.79 -2.05
CA LEU A 130 -0.48 2.55 -3.34
C LEU A 130 -1.38 1.74 -4.29
N GLY A 131 -2.08 0.73 -3.79
CA GLY A 131 -3.03 -0.06 -4.59
C GLY A 131 -4.19 0.76 -5.13
N ASN A 132 -4.63 1.81 -4.41
CA ASN A 132 -5.67 2.73 -4.86
C ASN A 132 -5.13 3.90 -5.68
N ALA A 133 -3.80 4.10 -5.76
CA ALA A 133 -3.20 5.22 -6.48
C ALA A 133 -3.54 5.19 -7.98
N GLY A 134 -3.48 4.03 -8.62
CA GLY A 134 -3.85 3.89 -10.04
C GLY A 134 -5.32 4.24 -10.32
N LEU A 135 -6.24 3.89 -9.43
CA LEU A 135 -7.67 4.23 -9.55
C LEU A 135 -7.95 5.70 -9.24
N CYS A 136 -7.36 6.23 -8.18
CA CYS A 136 -7.63 7.58 -7.71
C CYS A 136 -6.94 8.63 -8.58
N LEU A 137 -5.66 8.44 -8.90
CA LEU A 137 -4.84 9.43 -9.58
C LEU A 137 -4.83 9.20 -11.10
N GLY A 138 -5.17 7.99 -11.54
CA GLY A 138 -5.32 7.66 -12.95
C GLY A 138 -4.02 7.82 -13.72
N TYR A 139 -4.15 8.44 -14.90
CA TYR A 139 -3.03 8.62 -15.83
C TYR A 139 -1.86 9.39 -15.21
N GLU A 140 -2.11 10.40 -14.37
CA GLU A 140 -1.06 11.27 -13.81
C GLU A 140 -0.08 10.49 -12.93
N PHE A 141 -0.56 9.43 -12.29
CA PHE A 141 0.28 8.54 -11.51
C PHE A 141 1.20 7.72 -12.42
N TYR A 142 0.65 7.03 -13.42
CA TYR A 142 1.43 6.19 -14.35
C TYR A 142 2.33 6.98 -15.31
N ALA A 143 1.96 8.22 -15.63
CA ALA A 143 2.74 9.12 -16.47
C ALA A 143 3.96 9.72 -15.75
N HIS A 144 4.09 9.53 -14.43
CA HIS A 144 5.20 10.07 -13.68
C HIS A 144 6.54 9.43 -14.13
N PRO A 145 7.52 10.20 -14.65
CA PRO A 145 8.69 9.65 -15.33
C PRO A 145 9.54 8.69 -14.47
N GLU A 146 9.60 8.94 -13.17
CA GLU A 146 10.43 8.16 -12.24
C GLU A 146 9.64 7.13 -11.44
N LEU A 147 8.36 6.89 -11.78
CA LEU A 147 7.48 6.05 -10.98
C LEU A 147 8.08 4.66 -10.73
N SER A 148 8.55 4.00 -11.79
CA SER A 148 9.11 2.66 -11.67
C SER A 148 10.37 2.63 -10.81
N SER A 149 11.25 3.62 -10.96
CA SER A 149 12.43 3.80 -10.11
C SER A 149 12.04 4.01 -8.64
N LEU A 150 11.08 4.89 -8.36
CA LEU A 150 10.58 5.15 -7.01
C LEU A 150 10.01 3.87 -6.38
N LEU A 151 9.16 3.15 -7.09
CA LEU A 151 8.57 1.91 -6.58
C LEU A 151 9.64 0.82 -6.35
N LEU A 152 10.62 0.70 -7.23
CA LEU A 152 11.71 -0.28 -7.09
C LEU A 152 12.63 0.02 -5.91
N ASN A 153 12.92 1.30 -5.66
CA ASN A 153 13.89 1.75 -4.66
C ASN A 153 13.29 1.99 -3.27
N TYR A 154 11.99 2.29 -3.18
CA TYR A 154 11.33 2.59 -1.91
C TYR A 154 10.34 1.51 -1.48
N VAL A 155 9.66 0.86 -2.42
CA VAL A 155 8.54 -0.05 -2.11
C VAL A 155 8.96 -1.52 -2.23
N LEU A 156 9.70 -1.87 -3.28
CA LEU A 156 10.18 -3.22 -3.56
C LEU A 156 11.65 -3.43 -3.15
N ILE A 157 12.05 -2.79 -2.05
CA ILE A 157 13.38 -2.90 -1.46
C ILE A 157 13.40 -3.94 -0.33
N ASN A 158 14.53 -4.61 -0.12
CA ASN A 158 14.76 -5.59 0.94
C ASN A 158 13.73 -6.75 1.00
N LEU A 159 13.15 -7.14 -0.14
CA LEU A 159 12.13 -8.20 -0.20
C LEU A 159 12.61 -9.50 0.45
N ASN A 160 13.89 -9.84 0.32
CA ASN A 160 14.50 -11.03 0.94
C ASN A 160 14.40 -11.08 2.47
N ASN A 161 14.18 -9.93 3.13
CA ASN A 161 14.11 -9.84 4.58
C ASN A 161 12.66 -9.71 5.08
N ILE A 162 11.70 -9.47 4.18
CA ILE A 162 10.30 -9.29 4.54
C ILE A 162 9.64 -10.67 4.69
N PRO A 163 8.96 -10.94 5.82
CA PRO A 163 8.29 -12.23 6.01
C PRO A 163 7.03 -12.36 5.14
N ASP A 164 6.62 -13.59 4.83
CA ASP A 164 5.55 -13.89 3.88
C ASP A 164 4.22 -13.19 4.17
N TYR A 165 3.81 -13.12 5.45
CA TYR A 165 2.56 -12.47 5.84
C TYR A 165 2.58 -10.96 5.57
N ARG A 166 3.77 -10.33 5.50
CA ARG A 166 3.97 -8.93 5.09
C ARG A 166 4.15 -8.78 3.59
N LEU A 167 4.75 -9.77 2.93
CA LEU A 167 4.85 -9.79 1.48
C LEU A 167 3.47 -9.89 0.82
N ARG A 168 2.53 -10.65 1.41
CA ARG A 168 1.18 -10.87 0.86
C ARG A 168 0.41 -9.56 0.56
N PRO A 169 0.32 -8.55 1.45
CA PRO A 169 -0.23 -7.24 1.11
C PRO A 169 0.47 -6.55 -0.07
N ILE A 170 1.80 -6.61 -0.17
CA ILE A 170 2.55 -6.01 -1.30
C ILE A 170 2.03 -6.59 -2.62
N ILE A 171 1.90 -7.92 -2.69
CA ILE A 171 1.46 -8.61 -3.91
C ILE A 171 -0.03 -8.38 -4.17
N ARG A 172 -0.88 -8.69 -3.19
CA ARG A 172 -2.34 -8.77 -3.37
C ARG A 172 -3.00 -7.41 -3.37
N VAL A 173 -2.56 -6.52 -2.49
CA VAL A 173 -3.23 -5.23 -2.23
C VAL A 173 -2.62 -4.12 -3.08
N PHE A 174 -1.32 -4.17 -3.35
CA PHE A 174 -0.65 -3.16 -4.18
C PHE A 174 -0.41 -3.64 -5.62
N MET A 175 0.43 -4.66 -5.83
CA MET A 175 0.89 -5.03 -7.17
C MET A 175 -0.25 -5.48 -8.09
N LYS A 176 -1.20 -6.27 -7.59
CA LYS A 176 -2.36 -6.72 -8.38
C LYS A 176 -3.16 -5.53 -8.95
N PRO A 177 -3.73 -4.61 -8.14
CA PRO A 177 -4.47 -3.48 -8.69
C PRO A 177 -3.57 -2.51 -9.46
N TYR A 178 -2.29 -2.37 -9.10
CA TYR A 178 -1.34 -1.54 -9.85
C TYR A 178 -1.21 -1.99 -11.31
N VAL A 179 -1.11 -3.30 -11.54
CA VAL A 179 -1.06 -3.89 -12.89
C VAL A 179 -2.43 -3.78 -13.57
N GLN A 180 -3.52 -4.10 -12.86
CA GLN A 180 -4.87 -4.12 -13.43
C GLN A 180 -5.38 -2.75 -13.91
N HIS A 181 -4.98 -1.67 -13.25
CA HIS A 181 -5.44 -0.31 -13.59
C HIS A 181 -4.44 0.46 -14.47
N CYS A 182 -3.32 -0.14 -14.86
CA CYS A 182 -2.33 0.54 -15.69
C CYS A 182 -2.85 0.70 -17.14
N PRO A 183 -2.86 1.93 -17.70
CA PRO A 183 -3.13 2.14 -19.11
C PRO A 183 -2.07 1.47 -19.98
N ARG A 184 -2.47 0.98 -21.17
CA ARG A 184 -1.59 0.23 -22.08
C ARG A 184 -0.33 1.03 -22.46
N GLU A 185 -0.47 2.33 -22.63
CA GLU A 185 0.61 3.27 -23.00
C GLU A 185 1.76 3.27 -21.99
N TYR A 186 1.47 3.07 -20.70
CA TYR A 186 2.46 3.11 -19.62
C TYR A 186 2.89 1.72 -19.16
N PHE A 187 2.37 0.64 -19.74
CA PHE A 187 2.65 -0.71 -19.25
C PHE A 187 4.15 -1.04 -19.30
N VAL A 188 4.82 -0.67 -20.40
CA VAL A 188 6.26 -0.93 -20.61
C VAL A 188 7.13 -0.11 -19.65
N THR A 189 6.73 1.11 -19.32
CA THR A 189 7.54 2.04 -18.50
C THR A 189 7.25 1.93 -17.00
N ALA A 190 5.99 1.73 -16.64
CA ALA A 190 5.52 1.73 -15.26
C ALA A 190 5.38 0.33 -14.66
N VAL A 191 4.99 -0.69 -15.43
CA VAL A 191 4.69 -2.03 -14.90
C VAL A 191 5.82 -3.02 -15.15
N LEU A 192 6.31 -3.11 -16.40
CA LEU A 192 7.28 -4.11 -16.80
C LEU A 192 8.55 -4.11 -15.92
N PRO A 193 9.16 -2.96 -15.55
CA PRO A 193 10.36 -2.96 -14.71
C PRO A 193 10.13 -3.58 -13.33
N LEU A 194 8.93 -3.42 -12.76
CA LEU A 194 8.58 -3.99 -11.45
C LEU A 194 8.41 -5.50 -11.57
N LEU A 195 7.70 -5.97 -12.59
CA LEU A 195 7.48 -7.40 -12.82
C LEU A 195 8.79 -8.14 -13.12
N SER A 196 9.70 -7.51 -13.87
CA SER A 196 11.03 -8.06 -14.15
C SER A 196 11.87 -8.28 -12.89
N LYS A 197 11.66 -7.52 -11.81
CA LYS A 197 12.28 -7.76 -10.50
C LYS A 197 11.48 -8.74 -9.66
N LEU A 198 10.16 -8.56 -9.60
CA LEU A 198 9.29 -9.25 -8.67
C LEU A 198 9.06 -10.71 -9.07
N CYS A 199 8.79 -11.01 -10.35
CA CYS A 199 8.47 -12.36 -10.79
C CYS A 199 9.61 -13.36 -10.57
N PRO A 200 10.88 -13.04 -10.91
CA PRO A 200 12.00 -13.93 -10.59
C PRO A 200 12.17 -14.15 -9.09
N TYR A 201 12.02 -13.10 -8.28
CA TYR A 201 12.08 -13.21 -6.82
C TYR A 201 10.99 -14.15 -6.28
N MET A 202 9.73 -13.99 -6.70
CA MET A 202 8.62 -14.86 -6.28
C MET A 202 8.83 -16.32 -6.73
N TYR A 203 9.42 -16.55 -7.90
CA TYR A 203 9.78 -17.89 -8.37
C TYR A 203 10.90 -18.53 -7.53
N GLN A 204 11.85 -17.75 -7.03
CA GLN A 204 12.92 -18.25 -6.16
C GLN A 204 12.41 -18.59 -4.75
N VAL A 205 11.54 -17.75 -4.18
CA VAL A 205 11.01 -17.94 -2.82
C VAL A 205 9.95 -19.06 -2.75
N SER A 206 9.37 -19.45 -3.88
CA SER A 206 8.42 -20.58 -3.96
C SER A 206 9.08 -21.95 -4.08
N LYS A 207 10.42 -22.02 -4.18
CA LYS A 207 11.20 -23.26 -4.16
C LYS A 207 11.74 -23.54 -2.76
#